data_AF-A0A7R8ZW35-F1
#
_entry.id   AF-A0A7R8ZW35-F1
#
_cell.length_a   1.000
_cell.length_b   1.000
_cell.length_c   1.000
_cell.angle_alpha   90.00
_cell.angle_beta   90.00
_cell.angle_gamma   90.00
#
_symmetry.space_group_name_H-M   'P 1'
#
loop_
_entity.id
_entity.type
_entity.pdbx_description
1 polymer ?
#
loop_
_entity_poly.entity_id
_entity_poly.type
_entity_poly.pdbx_seq_one_letter_code
_entity_poly.pdbx_strand_id
1 'polypeptide(L)'
;LNVYNWSDYIAESTISDFEERTGIKVNYDVFDSNELLESKLVAGSSGYDVVVPTSPFLERQILSGVFRELDRSKLSNYGNLDPDLLAKVSAHDPNNAHAVPYTWGTTGFGYNVGKVKEMMPDAPVDSWALLLDPAVAEKLQGCGLSILDAPTEVFGIVMAYLGKDPLSNSVKDVEVFKEQMMKVRPFIKYFHSSQNINDLANGEICVSMGWNGDMLIARDRAREADSGIEISYVVPKEGAVIWVDNLAIPADAPHPENAHLFINYLMEPEVIAAMTNYVF
;
A
#
# COMPACT_ATOMS: atom_id res chain seq x y z
N LEU A 1 18.47 6.32 14.25
CA LEU A 1 17.92 5.51 13.15
C LEU A 1 16.80 6.31 12.53
N ASN A 2 16.86 6.60 11.23
CA ASN A 2 15.86 7.37 10.52
C ASN A 2 15.07 6.41 9.63
N VAL A 3 13.78 6.25 9.87
CA VAL A 3 12.91 5.32 9.13
C VAL A 3 11.89 6.14 8.36
N TYR A 4 11.65 5.75 7.10
CA TYR A 4 10.57 6.29 6.28
C TYR A 4 9.68 5.14 5.80
N ASN A 5 8.47 5.02 6.34
CA ASN A 5 7.53 3.93 6.04
C ASN A 5 6.17 4.49 5.60
N TRP A 6 5.26 3.61 5.19
CA TRP A 6 3.86 3.94 4.98
C TRP A 6 3.17 4.39 6.27
N SER A 7 2.18 5.28 6.15
CA SER A 7 1.28 5.67 7.25
C SER A 7 0.43 4.48 7.72
N ASP A 8 0.05 4.46 9.01
CA ASP A 8 -0.79 3.41 9.60
C ASP A 8 -0.24 1.97 9.42
N TYR A 9 1.09 1.81 9.36
CA TYR A 9 1.75 0.56 8.93
C TYR A 9 2.78 -0.03 9.91
N ILE A 10 2.57 0.20 11.19
CA ILE A 10 3.39 -0.32 12.29
C ILE A 10 2.56 -0.43 13.56
N ALA A 11 2.80 -1.44 14.40
CA ALA A 11 2.08 -1.58 15.67
C ALA A 11 2.51 -0.48 16.65
N GLU A 12 1.59 -0.06 17.52
CA GLU A 12 1.78 1.07 18.45
C GLU A 12 3.06 1.01 19.29
N SER A 13 3.43 -0.17 19.82
CA SER A 13 4.61 -0.33 20.69
C SER A 13 5.91 -0.67 19.95
N THR A 14 5.84 -0.99 18.65
CA THR A 14 6.97 -1.55 17.89
C THR A 14 8.24 -0.71 18.03
N ILE A 15 8.08 0.61 17.92
CA ILE A 15 9.19 1.56 17.99
C ILE A 15 9.71 1.69 19.42
N SER A 16 8.83 1.89 20.42
CA SER A 16 9.26 2.04 21.81
C SER A 16 10.00 0.80 22.32
N ASP A 17 9.52 -0.39 21.95
CA ASP A 17 10.10 -1.66 22.36
C ASP A 17 11.49 -1.85 21.73
N PHE A 18 11.67 -1.44 20.47
CA PHE A 18 12.99 -1.42 19.82
C PHE A 18 13.95 -0.46 20.50
N GLU A 19 13.51 0.76 20.80
CA GLU A 19 14.33 1.76 21.48
C GLU A 19 14.76 1.29 22.87
N GLU A 20 13.87 0.66 23.63
CA GLU A 20 14.16 0.11 24.96
C GLU A 20 15.20 -1.02 24.89
N ARG A 21 15.04 -1.94 23.94
CA ARG A 21 15.93 -3.11 23.77
C ARG A 21 17.33 -2.74 23.32
N THR A 22 17.46 -1.70 22.51
CA THR A 22 18.73 -1.39 21.81
C THR A 22 19.40 -0.10 22.27
N GLY A 23 18.65 0.80 22.91
CA GLY A 23 19.09 2.17 23.19
C GLY A 23 19.19 3.05 21.94
N ILE A 24 18.82 2.55 20.76
CA ILE A 24 18.87 3.29 19.49
C ILE A 24 17.60 4.12 19.36
N LYS A 25 17.76 5.44 19.26
CA LYS A 25 16.63 6.33 18.98
C LYS A 25 16.18 6.24 17.52
N VAL A 26 14.87 6.16 17.33
CA VAL A 26 14.22 6.07 16.02
C VAL A 26 13.47 7.36 15.72
N ASN A 27 13.88 8.04 14.65
CA ASN A 27 13.10 9.08 14.02
C ASN A 27 12.25 8.41 12.94
N TYR A 28 10.93 8.41 13.12
CA TYR A 28 10.00 7.70 12.26
C TYR A 28 9.13 8.68 11.48
N ASP A 29 9.38 8.77 10.18
CA ASP A 29 8.57 9.55 9.24
C ASP A 29 7.66 8.64 8.44
N VAL A 30 6.55 9.19 7.93
CA VAL A 30 5.59 8.45 7.12
C VAL A 30 5.33 9.08 5.74
N PHE A 31 4.97 8.24 4.77
CA PHE A 31 4.49 8.63 3.45
C PHE A 31 3.25 7.84 3.04
N ASP A 32 2.60 8.26 1.96
CA ASP A 32 1.37 7.66 1.42
C ASP A 32 1.43 7.45 -0.11
N SER A 33 2.60 7.63 -0.73
CA SER A 33 2.85 7.28 -2.13
C SER A 33 4.29 6.84 -2.36
N ASN A 34 4.47 5.83 -3.24
CA ASN A 34 5.78 5.39 -3.68
C ASN A 34 6.53 6.51 -4.45
N GLU A 35 5.80 7.36 -5.15
CA GLU A 35 6.33 8.51 -5.89
C GLU A 35 7.00 9.52 -4.94
N LEU A 36 6.39 9.80 -3.78
CA LEU A 36 7.00 10.67 -2.77
C LEU A 36 8.28 10.05 -2.21
N LEU A 37 8.25 8.76 -1.88
CA LEU A 37 9.44 8.03 -1.44
C LEU A 37 10.56 8.11 -2.49
N GLU A 38 10.27 7.79 -3.75
CA GLU A 38 11.27 7.84 -4.81
C GLU A 38 11.85 9.23 -4.99
N SER A 39 11.03 10.28 -4.99
CA SER A 39 11.51 11.64 -5.17
C SER A 39 12.56 12.03 -4.12
N LYS A 40 12.40 11.57 -2.88
CA LYS A 40 13.39 11.76 -1.81
C LYS A 40 14.65 10.93 -2.01
N LEU A 41 14.52 9.70 -2.49
CA LEU A 41 15.65 8.79 -2.72
C LEU A 41 16.52 9.23 -3.91
N VAL A 42 15.91 9.63 -5.02
CA VAL A 42 16.61 10.06 -6.24
C VAL A 42 17.33 11.40 -6.05
N ALA A 43 16.83 12.27 -5.17
CA ALA A 43 17.52 13.51 -4.80
C ALA A 43 18.91 13.25 -4.17
N GLY A 44 19.12 12.05 -3.61
CA GLY A 44 20.32 11.69 -2.85
C GLY A 44 20.39 12.41 -1.50
N SER A 45 21.23 11.90 -0.60
CA SER A 45 21.32 12.37 0.79
C SER A 45 19.95 12.38 1.48
N SER A 46 19.18 11.31 1.28
CA SER A 46 17.80 11.21 1.78
C SER A 46 17.72 11.36 3.31
N GLY A 47 18.81 11.00 3.98
CA GLY A 47 18.93 11.02 5.45
C GLY A 47 18.28 9.81 6.11
N TYR A 48 17.66 8.90 5.35
CA TYR A 48 17.01 7.71 5.89
C TYR A 48 17.93 6.50 5.92
N ASP A 49 17.75 5.69 6.96
CA ASP A 49 18.47 4.44 7.20
C ASP A 49 17.67 3.23 6.72
N VAL A 50 16.34 3.27 6.85
CA VAL A 50 15.42 2.23 6.36
C VAL A 50 14.27 2.91 5.63
N VAL A 51 13.95 2.40 4.44
CA VAL A 51 12.78 2.80 3.66
C VAL A 51 12.00 1.60 3.18
N VAL A 52 10.72 1.79 2.81
CA VAL A 52 9.80 0.67 2.54
C VAL A 52 9.12 0.76 1.16
N PRO A 53 9.85 0.68 0.03
CA PRO A 53 9.27 0.72 -1.30
C PRO A 53 8.48 -0.54 -1.67
N THR A 54 7.45 -0.37 -2.50
CA THR A 54 6.74 -1.49 -3.14
C THR A 54 7.59 -2.08 -4.27
N SER A 55 7.48 -3.39 -4.51
CA SER A 55 8.39 -4.16 -5.37
C SER A 55 8.67 -3.58 -6.78
N PRO A 56 7.70 -3.07 -7.56
CA PRO A 56 7.99 -2.45 -8.86
C PRO A 56 8.84 -1.17 -8.76
N PHE A 57 8.71 -0.42 -7.66
CA PHE A 57 9.55 0.75 -7.38
C PHE A 57 10.92 0.33 -6.88
N LEU A 58 10.99 -0.69 -6.02
CA LEU A 58 12.24 -1.29 -5.58
C LEU A 58 13.10 -1.72 -6.78
N GLU A 59 12.53 -2.42 -7.75
CA GLU A 59 13.24 -2.91 -8.95
C GLU A 59 13.96 -1.77 -9.69
N ARG A 60 13.24 -0.70 -10.06
CA ARG A 60 13.84 0.43 -10.79
C ARG A 60 14.84 1.22 -9.96
N GLN A 61 14.65 1.26 -8.63
CA GLN A 61 15.56 1.93 -7.70
C GLN A 61 16.85 1.13 -7.49
N ILE A 62 16.79 -0.20 -7.48
CA ILE A 62 17.97 -1.09 -7.51
C ILE A 62 18.78 -0.82 -8.78
N LEU A 63 18.13 -0.79 -9.94
CA LEU A 63 18.80 -0.48 -11.22
C LEU A 63 19.49 0.88 -11.24
N SER A 64 18.99 1.83 -10.43
CA SER A 64 19.53 3.18 -10.30
C SER A 64 20.58 3.32 -9.18
N GLY A 65 20.93 2.22 -8.50
CA GLY A 65 21.93 2.20 -7.43
C GLY A 65 21.49 2.90 -6.13
N VAL A 66 20.18 3.04 -5.91
CA VAL A 66 19.61 3.73 -4.74
C VAL A 66 19.85 2.93 -3.45
N PHE A 67 19.89 1.61 -3.55
CA PHE A 67 20.01 0.71 -2.40
C PHE A 67 21.37 0.03 -2.37
N ARG A 68 21.83 -0.27 -1.15
CA ARG A 68 22.95 -1.19 -0.93
C ARG A 68 22.43 -2.62 -0.81
N GLU A 69 23.29 -3.59 -1.11
CA GLU A 69 23.03 -4.98 -0.74
C GLU A 69 22.97 -5.12 0.79
N LEU A 70 22.07 -5.97 1.27
CA LEU A 70 21.93 -6.30 2.69
C LEU A 70 22.99 -7.32 3.10
N ASP A 71 23.63 -7.07 4.24
CA ASP A 71 24.48 -8.05 4.90
C ASP A 71 23.61 -9.08 5.63
N ARG A 72 23.31 -10.19 4.94
CA ARG A 72 22.51 -11.28 5.49
C ARG A 72 23.08 -11.90 6.76
N SER A 73 24.39 -11.79 7.00
CA SER A 73 24.99 -12.30 8.24
C SER A 73 24.51 -11.54 9.49
N LYS A 74 23.98 -10.33 9.32
CA LYS A 74 23.37 -9.50 10.37
C LYS A 74 21.87 -9.74 10.54
N LEU A 75 21.27 -10.58 9.70
CA LEU A 75 19.84 -10.85 9.66
C LEU A 75 19.55 -12.27 10.18
N SER A 76 19.76 -12.49 11.48
CA SER A 76 19.54 -13.79 12.12
C SER A 76 18.11 -14.34 11.95
N ASN A 77 17.13 -13.45 11.79
CA ASN A 77 15.71 -13.77 11.64
C ASN A 77 15.28 -13.97 10.17
N TYR A 78 16.20 -13.87 9.21
CA TYR A 78 15.88 -14.04 7.78
C TYR A 78 15.25 -15.40 7.45
N GLY A 79 15.56 -16.43 8.25
CA GLY A 79 14.97 -17.77 8.12
C GLY A 79 13.46 -17.85 8.41
N ASN A 80 12.86 -16.79 8.97
CA ASN A 80 11.42 -16.72 9.23
C ASN A 80 10.60 -16.30 8.00
N LEU A 81 11.25 -15.80 6.95
CA LEU A 81 10.58 -15.29 5.76
C LEU A 81 9.94 -16.43 4.95
N ASP A 82 8.76 -16.13 4.40
CA ASP A 82 8.04 -17.05 3.53
C ASP A 82 8.84 -17.28 2.22
N PRO A 83 9.19 -18.54 1.89
CA PRO A 83 9.99 -18.83 0.70
C PRO A 83 9.24 -18.58 -0.63
N ASP A 84 7.92 -18.72 -0.66
CA ASP A 84 7.11 -18.45 -1.83
C ASP A 84 7.01 -16.93 -2.08
N LEU A 85 6.93 -16.14 -1.00
CA LEU A 85 6.99 -14.67 -1.10
C LEU A 85 8.37 -14.20 -1.56
N LEU A 86 9.44 -14.76 -1.00
CA LEU A 86 10.81 -14.48 -1.43
C LEU A 86 11.01 -14.79 -2.92
N ALA A 87 10.49 -15.92 -3.40
CA ALA A 87 10.56 -16.30 -4.81
C ALA A 87 9.88 -15.26 -5.72
N LYS A 88 8.73 -14.72 -5.33
CA LYS A 88 8.04 -13.65 -6.08
C LYS A 88 8.83 -12.34 -6.06
N VAL A 89 9.31 -11.92 -4.89
CA VAL A 89 10.11 -10.69 -4.75
C VAL A 89 11.43 -10.79 -5.52
N SER A 90 11.99 -12.00 -5.69
CA SER A 90 13.23 -12.20 -6.43
C SER A 90 13.17 -11.77 -7.91
N ALA A 91 11.95 -11.64 -8.47
CA ALA A 91 11.74 -11.08 -9.80
C ALA A 91 12.05 -9.57 -9.88
N HIS A 92 11.93 -8.87 -8.74
CA HIS A 92 12.17 -7.42 -8.61
C HIS A 92 13.53 -7.11 -7.95
N ASP A 93 13.99 -7.99 -7.07
CA ASP A 93 15.30 -7.91 -6.41
C ASP A 93 16.08 -9.21 -6.64
N PRO A 94 16.95 -9.28 -7.66
CA PRO A 94 17.67 -10.50 -8.00
C PRO A 94 18.42 -11.09 -6.79
N ASN A 95 18.16 -12.37 -6.52
CA ASN A 95 18.66 -13.10 -5.35
C ASN A 95 18.17 -12.57 -3.99
N ASN A 96 17.17 -11.68 -3.94
CA ASN A 96 16.73 -10.96 -2.74
C ASN A 96 17.89 -10.23 -2.04
N ALA A 97 18.74 -9.56 -2.81
CA ALA A 97 20.00 -9.01 -2.33
C ALA A 97 19.86 -7.66 -1.59
N HIS A 98 18.82 -6.87 -1.89
CA HIS A 98 18.71 -5.48 -1.44
C HIS A 98 17.59 -5.25 -0.43
N ALA A 99 16.59 -6.13 -0.37
CA ALA A 99 15.44 -5.92 0.48
C ALA A 99 14.91 -7.18 1.17
N VAL A 100 14.15 -6.96 2.24
CA VAL A 100 13.38 -7.97 2.97
C VAL A 100 11.89 -7.69 2.77
N PRO A 101 11.07 -8.65 2.32
CA PRO A 101 9.62 -8.47 2.28
C PRO A 101 9.09 -8.16 3.68
N TYR A 102 8.35 -7.05 3.83
CA TYR A 102 7.73 -6.64 5.08
C TYR A 102 6.31 -7.19 5.17
N THR A 103 5.51 -6.81 4.19
CA THR A 103 4.07 -7.05 4.13
C THR A 103 3.65 -7.13 2.67
N TRP A 104 2.49 -7.73 2.44
CA TRP A 104 1.90 -7.83 1.12
C TRP A 104 0.38 -7.79 1.25
N GLY A 105 -0.28 -7.53 0.14
CA GLY A 105 -1.73 -7.46 0.14
C GLY A 105 -2.28 -7.24 -1.25
N THR A 106 -3.50 -6.71 -1.30
CA THR A 106 -4.23 -6.47 -2.54
C THR A 106 -4.77 -5.06 -2.59
N THR A 107 -4.83 -4.50 -3.80
CA THR A 107 -5.56 -3.25 -4.06
C THR A 107 -6.94 -3.60 -4.59
N GLY A 108 -7.95 -3.27 -3.78
CA GLY A 108 -9.36 -3.58 -4.04
C GLY A 108 -10.19 -2.33 -3.77
N PHE A 109 -11.40 -2.53 -3.28
CA PHE A 109 -12.17 -1.42 -2.73
C PHE A 109 -12.82 -1.78 -1.39
N GLY A 110 -12.84 -0.80 -0.49
CA GLY A 110 -13.71 -0.81 0.67
C GLY A 110 -15.00 -0.07 0.34
N TYR A 111 -16.13 -0.56 0.85
CA TYR A 111 -17.41 0.13 0.68
C TYR A 111 -18.31 0.03 1.91
N ASN A 112 -19.11 1.07 2.11
CA ASN A 112 -20.17 1.11 3.11
C ASN A 112 -21.38 0.33 2.60
N VAL A 113 -21.61 -0.85 3.17
CA VAL A 113 -22.62 -1.82 2.71
C VAL A 113 -24.03 -1.21 2.73
N GLY A 114 -24.38 -0.53 3.82
CA GLY A 114 -25.69 0.11 3.99
C GLY A 114 -25.94 1.20 2.95
N LYS A 115 -24.99 2.14 2.80
CA LYS A 115 -25.14 3.27 1.87
C LYS A 115 -25.17 2.83 0.41
N VAL A 116 -24.30 1.90 -0.01
CA VAL A 116 -24.31 1.39 -1.38
C VAL A 116 -25.64 0.69 -1.68
N LYS A 117 -26.15 -0.13 -0.76
CA LYS A 117 -27.44 -0.82 -0.92
C LYS A 117 -28.63 0.13 -0.95
N GLU A 118 -28.62 1.20 -0.16
CA GLU A 118 -29.66 2.23 -0.18
C GLU A 118 -29.69 2.98 -1.53
N MET A 119 -28.53 3.37 -2.04
CA MET A 119 -28.40 4.11 -3.30
C MET A 119 -28.67 3.23 -4.52
N MET A 120 -28.22 1.98 -4.49
CA MET A 120 -28.33 1.04 -5.59
C MET A 120 -28.41 -0.40 -5.06
N PRO A 121 -29.62 -0.95 -4.82
CA PRO A 121 -29.80 -2.29 -4.27
C PRO A 121 -29.12 -3.41 -5.08
N ASP A 122 -29.05 -3.25 -6.41
CA ASP A 122 -28.43 -4.18 -7.34
C ASP A 122 -27.01 -3.75 -7.76
N ALA A 123 -26.30 -3.02 -6.89
CA ALA A 123 -24.94 -2.55 -7.18
C ALA A 123 -23.99 -3.74 -7.47
N PRO A 124 -23.10 -3.63 -8.47
CA PRO A 124 -22.14 -4.69 -8.80
C PRO A 124 -20.97 -4.71 -7.80
N VAL A 125 -21.26 -5.06 -6.54
CA VAL A 125 -20.31 -5.02 -5.42
C VAL A 125 -19.17 -6.04 -5.51
N ASP A 126 -19.12 -6.85 -6.56
CA ASP A 126 -18.06 -7.80 -6.87
C ASP A 126 -17.12 -7.31 -7.99
N SER A 127 -17.28 -6.07 -8.46
CA SER A 127 -16.66 -5.55 -9.68
C SER A 127 -16.09 -4.15 -9.50
N TRP A 128 -15.00 -3.86 -10.22
CA TRP A 128 -14.48 -2.48 -10.36
C TRP A 128 -15.49 -1.51 -10.97
N ALA A 129 -16.59 -2.00 -11.56
CA ALA A 129 -17.68 -1.18 -12.08
C ALA A 129 -18.23 -0.16 -11.06
N LEU A 130 -18.16 -0.43 -9.75
CA LEU A 130 -18.56 0.56 -8.73
C LEU A 130 -17.86 1.93 -8.88
N LEU A 131 -16.60 1.92 -9.30
CA LEU A 131 -15.78 3.12 -9.46
C LEU A 131 -15.52 3.45 -10.94
N LEU A 132 -15.51 2.43 -11.80
CA LEU A 132 -15.04 2.55 -13.19
C LEU A 132 -16.14 2.50 -14.24
N ASP A 133 -17.39 2.12 -13.91
CA ASP A 133 -18.53 2.28 -14.82
C ASP A 133 -19.18 3.65 -14.58
N PRO A 134 -19.19 4.57 -15.57
CA PRO A 134 -19.80 5.89 -15.42
C PRO A 134 -21.27 5.85 -14.95
N ALA A 135 -22.07 4.89 -15.43
CA ALA A 135 -23.49 4.79 -15.06
C ALA A 135 -23.71 4.30 -13.63
N VAL A 136 -22.74 3.57 -13.07
CA VAL A 136 -22.75 3.11 -11.67
C VAL A 136 -22.18 4.21 -10.77
N ALA A 137 -21.02 4.76 -11.13
CA ALA A 137 -20.37 5.84 -10.38
C ALA A 137 -21.28 7.08 -10.28
N GLU A 138 -22.01 7.45 -11.34
CA GLU A 138 -22.98 8.55 -11.32
C GLU A 138 -24.08 8.33 -10.26
N LYS A 139 -24.56 7.10 -10.09
CA LYS A 139 -25.59 6.80 -9.07
C LYS A 139 -25.03 6.86 -7.66
N LEU A 140 -23.78 6.45 -7.47
CA LEU A 140 -23.15 6.39 -6.15
C LEU A 140 -22.46 7.70 -5.74
N GLN A 141 -22.23 8.64 -6.67
CA GLN A 141 -21.49 9.88 -6.40
C GLN A 141 -22.03 10.66 -5.18
N GLY A 142 -23.35 10.60 -4.94
CA GLY A 142 -24.01 11.29 -3.83
C GLY A 142 -23.59 10.81 -2.44
N CYS A 143 -23.08 9.58 -2.32
CA CYS A 143 -22.55 9.04 -1.07
C CYS A 143 -21.02 9.12 -0.95
N GLY A 144 -20.33 9.63 -1.98
CA GLY A 144 -18.89 9.88 -2.00
C GLY A 144 -18.06 8.70 -2.52
N LEU A 145 -17.27 8.97 -3.57
CA LEU A 145 -16.36 8.00 -4.20
C LEU A 145 -14.93 8.51 -4.15
N SER A 146 -13.98 7.67 -3.76
CA SER A 146 -12.55 8.00 -3.76
C SER A 146 -11.72 6.96 -4.51
N ILE A 147 -10.63 7.43 -5.08
CA ILE A 147 -9.62 6.60 -5.74
C ILE A 147 -8.26 6.90 -5.09
N LEU A 148 -7.37 5.91 -5.02
CA LEU A 148 -6.01 6.10 -4.54
C LEU A 148 -5.27 7.12 -5.42
N ASP A 149 -4.40 7.94 -4.82
CA ASP A 149 -3.45 8.75 -5.58
C ASP A 149 -2.18 7.94 -5.87
N ALA A 150 -2.38 6.84 -6.60
CA ALA A 150 -1.36 5.84 -6.93
C ALA A 150 -1.44 5.54 -8.44
N PRO A 151 -0.95 6.44 -9.31
CA PRO A 151 -1.22 6.39 -10.74
C PRO A 151 -0.73 5.09 -11.40
N THR A 152 0.39 4.53 -10.92
CA THR A 152 0.95 3.27 -11.42
C THR A 152 0.03 2.07 -11.14
N GLU A 153 -0.56 1.99 -9.94
CA GLU A 153 -1.53 0.95 -9.60
C GLU A 153 -2.89 1.16 -10.28
N VAL A 154 -3.40 2.40 -10.23
CA VAL A 154 -4.69 2.77 -10.83
C VAL A 154 -4.68 2.50 -12.33
N PHE A 155 -3.55 2.73 -13.02
CA PHE A 155 -3.39 2.37 -14.42
C PHE A 155 -3.61 0.87 -14.65
N GLY A 156 -2.89 0.02 -13.92
CA GLY A 156 -3.01 -1.43 -14.05
C GLY A 156 -4.44 -1.93 -13.80
N ILE A 157 -5.10 -1.40 -12.77
CA ILE A 157 -6.49 -1.75 -12.42
C ILE A 157 -7.47 -1.37 -13.53
N VAL A 158 -7.39 -0.13 -14.02
CA VAL A 158 -8.27 0.35 -15.10
C VAL A 158 -8.06 -0.43 -16.38
N MET A 159 -6.81 -0.75 -16.71
CA MET A 159 -6.46 -1.55 -17.88
C MET A 159 -7.01 -2.98 -17.77
N ALA A 160 -6.86 -3.62 -16.61
CA ALA A 160 -7.45 -4.93 -16.34
C ALA A 160 -8.99 -4.91 -16.45
N TYR A 161 -9.65 -3.90 -15.89
CA TYR A 161 -11.10 -3.71 -16.00
C TYR A 161 -11.56 -3.59 -17.47
N LEU A 162 -10.77 -2.92 -18.31
CA LEU A 162 -11.03 -2.79 -19.75
C LEU A 162 -10.68 -4.04 -20.57
N GLY A 163 -10.25 -5.14 -19.92
CA GLY A 163 -9.81 -6.37 -20.57
C GLY A 163 -8.50 -6.22 -21.34
N LYS A 164 -7.64 -5.28 -20.93
CA LYS A 164 -6.34 -5.00 -21.53
C LYS A 164 -5.21 -5.48 -20.62
N ASP A 165 -3.99 -5.45 -21.17
CA ASP A 165 -2.79 -5.78 -20.40
C ASP A 165 -2.55 -4.73 -19.30
N PRO A 166 -2.58 -5.11 -18.00
CA PRO A 166 -2.33 -4.20 -16.89
C PRO A 166 -0.88 -3.70 -16.84
N LEU A 167 0.06 -4.36 -17.54
CA LEU A 167 1.48 -4.01 -17.57
C LEU A 167 1.88 -3.29 -18.87
N SER A 168 0.91 -2.82 -19.66
CA SER A 168 1.19 -2.12 -20.92
C SER A 168 2.00 -0.84 -20.69
N ASN A 169 3.05 -0.67 -21.51
CA ASN A 169 3.87 0.54 -21.57
C ASN A 169 3.61 1.37 -22.84
N SER A 170 2.51 1.11 -23.54
CA SER A 170 2.15 1.78 -24.79
C SER A 170 1.53 3.15 -24.55
N VAL A 171 2.02 4.18 -25.24
CA VAL A 171 1.41 5.53 -25.24
C VAL A 171 -0.06 5.50 -25.65
N LYS A 172 -0.43 4.58 -26.55
CA LYS A 172 -1.83 4.43 -26.97
C LYS A 172 -2.73 3.98 -25.83
N ASP A 173 -2.23 3.08 -24.98
CA ASP A 173 -2.99 2.58 -23.84
C ASP A 173 -3.08 3.62 -22.71
N VAL A 174 -2.10 4.52 -22.58
CA VAL A 174 -2.20 5.71 -21.71
C VAL A 174 -3.37 6.62 -22.12
N GLU A 175 -3.59 6.84 -23.42
CA GLU A 175 -4.76 7.60 -23.86
C GLU A 175 -6.07 6.86 -23.58
N VAL A 176 -6.11 5.52 -23.72
CA VAL A 176 -7.31 4.74 -23.35
C VAL A 176 -7.60 4.84 -21.84
N PHE A 177 -6.58 4.71 -21.00
CA PHE A 177 -6.69 4.91 -19.57
C PHE A 177 -7.28 6.27 -19.23
N LYS A 178 -6.71 7.33 -19.82
CA LYS A 178 -7.16 8.71 -19.64
C LYS A 178 -8.61 8.89 -20.08
N GLU A 179 -8.99 8.38 -21.25
CA GLU A 179 -10.38 8.43 -21.73
C GLU A 179 -11.34 7.78 -20.74
N GLN A 180 -10.97 6.63 -20.16
CA GLN A 180 -11.80 5.95 -19.17
C GLN A 180 -11.90 6.75 -17.88
N MET A 181 -10.77 7.20 -17.33
CA MET A 181 -10.74 8.00 -16.11
C MET A 181 -11.51 9.31 -16.25
N MET A 182 -11.46 9.96 -17.42
CA MET A 182 -12.22 11.19 -17.68
C MET A 182 -13.73 10.98 -17.66
N LYS A 183 -14.25 9.79 -17.99
CA LYS A 183 -15.69 9.50 -17.92
C LYS A 183 -16.19 9.40 -16.47
N VAL A 184 -15.36 8.90 -15.55
CA VAL A 184 -15.73 8.75 -14.14
C VAL A 184 -15.29 9.92 -13.27
N ARG A 185 -14.30 10.71 -13.72
CA ARG A 185 -13.73 11.85 -12.98
C ARG A 185 -14.78 12.82 -12.39
N PRO A 186 -15.90 13.16 -13.06
CA PRO A 186 -16.92 14.03 -12.48
C PRO A 186 -17.59 13.46 -11.21
N PHE A 187 -17.56 12.14 -11.04
CA PHE A 187 -18.22 11.42 -9.94
C PHE A 187 -17.29 11.11 -8.77
N ILE A 188 -15.97 11.27 -8.97
CA ILE A 188 -14.95 11.04 -7.94
C ILE A 188 -14.80 12.29 -7.08
N LYS A 189 -15.00 12.14 -5.77
CA LYS A 189 -14.90 13.19 -4.76
C LYS A 189 -13.47 13.69 -4.63
N TYR A 190 -12.51 12.76 -4.54
CA TYR A 190 -11.08 13.07 -4.46
C TYR A 190 -10.20 11.88 -4.85
N PHE A 191 -8.91 12.18 -5.06
CA PHE A 191 -7.82 11.22 -5.17
C PHE A 191 -6.92 11.39 -3.96
N HIS A 192 -6.81 10.37 -3.11
CA HIS A 192 -6.00 10.41 -1.90
C HIS A 192 -5.74 8.99 -1.39
N SER A 193 -4.54 8.75 -0.87
CA SER A 193 -4.12 7.40 -0.48
C SER A 193 -4.39 7.04 1.00
N SER A 194 -4.40 8.00 1.93
CA SER A 194 -4.65 7.74 3.37
C SER A 194 -5.94 8.36 3.95
N GLN A 195 -6.43 9.51 3.45
CA GLN A 195 -7.66 10.15 3.93
C GLN A 195 -8.89 9.21 3.86
N ASN A 196 -8.91 8.33 2.86
CA ASN A 196 -9.99 7.39 2.60
C ASN A 196 -10.34 6.49 3.81
N ILE A 197 -9.37 6.19 4.69
CA ILE A 197 -9.57 5.33 5.87
C ILE A 197 -10.61 5.94 6.80
N ASN A 198 -10.37 7.19 7.22
CA ASN A 198 -11.24 7.89 8.16
C ASN A 198 -12.55 8.31 7.51
N ASP A 199 -12.53 8.75 6.25
CA ASP A 199 -13.74 9.13 5.56
C ASP A 199 -14.68 7.93 5.37
N LEU A 200 -14.14 6.74 5.09
CA LEU A 200 -14.96 5.53 4.98
C LEU A 200 -15.49 5.10 6.35
N ALA A 201 -14.64 5.10 7.38
CA ALA A 201 -15.01 4.77 8.77
C ALA A 201 -16.12 5.67 9.32
N ASN A 202 -16.07 6.96 9.02
CA ASN A 202 -17.06 7.97 9.43
C ASN A 202 -18.26 8.05 8.46
N GLY A 203 -18.23 7.31 7.35
CA GLY A 203 -19.27 7.32 6.33
C GLY A 203 -19.33 8.59 5.48
N GLU A 204 -18.28 9.39 5.40
CA GLU A 204 -18.19 10.55 4.50
C GLU A 204 -18.04 10.17 3.02
N ILE A 205 -17.61 8.94 2.77
CA ILE A 205 -17.61 8.26 1.47
C ILE A 205 -18.26 6.88 1.61
N CYS A 206 -18.69 6.31 0.49
CA CYS A 206 -19.35 4.99 0.46
C CYS A 206 -18.59 3.95 -0.36
N VAL A 207 -17.69 4.35 -1.27
CA VAL A 207 -16.78 3.43 -1.97
C VAL A 207 -15.42 4.09 -2.11
N SER A 208 -14.36 3.36 -1.74
CA SER A 208 -12.97 3.77 -1.96
C SER A 208 -12.19 2.66 -2.62
N MET A 209 -11.48 2.96 -3.70
CA MET A 209 -10.31 2.15 -4.05
C MET A 209 -9.32 2.25 -2.89
N GLY A 210 -8.77 1.12 -2.45
CA GLY A 210 -7.93 1.08 -1.26
C GLY A 210 -7.14 -0.20 -1.14
N TRP A 211 -6.05 -0.13 -0.39
CA TRP A 211 -5.28 -1.29 0.03
C TRP A 211 -6.08 -2.07 1.08
N ASN A 212 -5.95 -3.40 1.11
CA ASN A 212 -6.76 -4.23 1.99
C ASN A 212 -6.59 -3.86 3.47
N GLY A 213 -5.36 -3.61 3.94
CA GLY A 213 -5.10 -3.20 5.34
C GLY A 213 -5.88 -1.94 5.72
N ASP A 214 -5.73 -0.87 4.95
CA ASP A 214 -6.44 0.40 5.15
C ASP A 214 -7.96 0.25 5.24
N MET A 215 -8.55 -0.60 4.39
CA MET A 215 -10.00 -0.82 4.40
C MET A 215 -10.44 -1.66 5.62
N LEU A 216 -9.56 -2.51 6.15
CA LEU A 216 -9.77 -3.26 7.40
C LEU A 216 -9.62 -2.35 8.62
N ILE A 217 -8.64 -1.44 8.63
CA ILE A 217 -8.53 -0.37 9.63
C ILE A 217 -9.79 0.49 9.63
N ALA A 218 -10.29 0.91 8.46
CA ALA A 218 -11.52 1.70 8.36
C ALA A 218 -12.73 0.94 8.96
N ARG A 219 -12.85 -0.36 8.65
CA ARG A 219 -13.88 -1.25 9.21
C ARG A 219 -13.79 -1.32 10.73
N ASP A 220 -12.60 -1.50 11.27
CA ASP A 220 -12.43 -1.69 12.71
C ASP A 220 -12.62 -0.38 13.48
N ARG A 221 -12.12 0.75 12.96
CA ARG A 221 -12.45 2.09 13.49
C ARG A 221 -13.97 2.35 13.52
N ALA A 222 -14.70 1.98 12.46
CA ALA A 222 -16.15 2.13 12.41
C ALA A 222 -16.88 1.28 13.47
N ARG A 223 -16.37 0.07 13.75
CA ARG A 223 -16.90 -0.84 14.77
C ARG A 223 -16.59 -0.34 16.18
N GLU A 224 -15.37 0.11 16.43
CA GLU A 224 -14.95 0.67 17.73
C GLU A 224 -15.74 1.93 18.10
N ALA A 225 -16.11 2.73 17.09
CA ALA A 225 -16.94 3.92 17.27
C ALA A 225 -18.44 3.63 17.47
N ASP A 226 -18.87 2.36 17.41
CA ASP A 226 -20.29 1.94 17.46
C ASP A 226 -21.20 2.75 16.50
N SER A 227 -20.66 3.08 15.33
CA SER A 227 -21.30 3.98 14.36
C SER A 227 -22.47 3.34 13.60
N GLY A 228 -22.63 2.02 13.71
CA GLY A 228 -23.56 1.23 12.89
C GLY A 228 -23.16 1.11 11.41
N ILE A 229 -21.98 1.64 11.03
CA ILE A 229 -21.45 1.56 9.67
C ILE A 229 -20.82 0.18 9.44
N GLU A 230 -21.35 -0.55 8.47
CA GLU A 230 -20.75 -1.80 8.00
C GLU A 230 -19.87 -1.53 6.78
N ILE A 231 -18.57 -1.81 6.90
CA ILE A 231 -17.59 -1.71 5.82
C ILE A 231 -17.16 -3.11 5.41
N SER A 232 -17.15 -3.35 4.10
CA SER A 232 -16.63 -4.57 3.49
C SER A 232 -15.53 -4.24 2.50
N TYR A 233 -14.51 -5.09 2.44
CA TYR A 233 -13.43 -5.04 1.46
C TYR A 233 -13.64 -6.12 0.40
N VAL A 234 -13.42 -5.77 -0.87
CA VAL A 234 -13.61 -6.68 -2.00
C VAL A 234 -12.38 -6.68 -2.89
N VAL A 235 -11.94 -7.90 -3.22
CA VAL A 235 -11.07 -8.18 -4.36
C VAL A 235 -11.97 -8.42 -5.58
N PRO A 236 -11.99 -7.54 -6.59
CA PRO A 236 -12.98 -7.62 -7.65
C PRO A 236 -12.73 -8.80 -8.60
N LYS A 237 -13.80 -9.28 -9.25
CA LYS A 237 -13.76 -10.47 -10.12
C LYS A 237 -12.91 -10.31 -11.38
N GLU A 238 -12.68 -9.07 -11.82
CA GLU A 238 -11.77 -8.77 -12.94
C GLU A 238 -10.29 -8.95 -12.55
N GLY A 239 -10.00 -9.09 -11.25
CA GLY A 239 -8.66 -9.16 -10.69
C GLY A 239 -8.29 -7.92 -9.88
N ALA A 240 -7.15 -7.99 -9.22
CA ALA A 240 -6.60 -6.93 -8.37
C ALA A 240 -5.08 -6.90 -8.47
N VAL A 241 -4.48 -5.76 -8.10
CA VAL A 241 -3.04 -5.66 -7.89
C VAL A 241 -2.67 -6.44 -6.63
N ILE A 242 -1.64 -7.26 -6.72
CA ILE A 242 -0.92 -7.80 -5.56
C ILE A 242 0.34 -6.96 -5.41
N TRP A 243 0.49 -6.32 -4.26
CA TRP A 243 1.67 -5.54 -3.91
C TRP A 243 2.46 -6.23 -2.81
N VAL A 244 3.76 -5.98 -2.78
CA VAL A 244 4.67 -6.42 -1.71
C VAL A 244 5.57 -5.23 -1.39
N ASP A 245 5.53 -4.81 -0.14
CA ASP A 245 6.35 -3.73 0.40
C ASP A 245 7.60 -4.32 1.06
N ASN A 246 8.74 -3.67 0.85
CA ASN A 246 10.02 -4.27 1.20
C ASN A 246 10.87 -3.31 2.02
N LEU A 247 11.42 -3.78 3.14
CA LEU A 247 12.41 -3.06 3.92
C LEU A 247 13.74 -3.02 3.15
N ALA A 248 14.22 -1.84 2.81
CA ALA A 248 15.47 -1.62 2.10
C ALA A 248 16.34 -0.56 2.81
N ILE A 249 17.66 -0.65 2.60
CA ILE A 249 18.64 0.30 3.16
C ILE A 249 19.18 1.16 2.01
N PRO A 250 18.98 2.48 2.03
CA PRO A 250 19.60 3.38 1.06
C PRO A 250 21.13 3.24 1.01
N ALA A 251 21.71 3.38 -0.17
CA ALA A 251 23.16 3.31 -0.37
C ALA A 251 23.90 4.41 0.43
N ASP A 252 23.26 5.54 0.69
CA ASP A 252 23.76 6.67 1.46
C ASP A 252 23.32 6.68 2.94
N ALA A 253 22.67 5.60 3.42
CA ALA A 253 22.20 5.49 4.80
C ALA A 253 23.29 5.86 5.83
N PRO A 254 23.05 6.83 6.73
CA PRO A 254 24.05 7.28 7.71
C PRO A 254 24.34 6.27 8.82
N HIS A 255 23.42 5.37 9.14
CA HIS A 255 23.52 4.36 10.21
C HIS A 255 23.13 2.96 9.72
N PRO A 256 23.87 2.38 8.76
CA PRO A 256 23.49 1.10 8.13
C PRO A 256 23.49 -0.07 9.11
N GLU A 257 24.32 -0.05 10.16
CA GLU A 257 24.33 -1.09 11.19
C GLU A 257 23.03 -1.07 12.02
N ASN A 258 22.55 0.13 12.37
CA ASN A 258 21.28 0.29 13.08
C ASN A 258 20.10 -0.14 12.19
N ALA A 259 20.19 0.10 10.88
CA ALA A 259 19.19 -0.32 9.90
C ALA A 259 19.07 -1.86 9.86
N HIS A 260 20.19 -2.58 9.81
CA HIS A 260 20.16 -4.06 9.86
C HIS A 260 19.56 -4.57 11.17
N LEU A 261 19.90 -3.95 12.31
CA LEU A 261 19.30 -4.32 13.60
C LEU A 261 17.78 -4.13 13.60
N PHE A 262 17.29 -3.03 13.02
CA PHE A 262 15.85 -2.75 12.92
C PHE A 262 15.13 -3.71 11.97
N ILE A 263 15.69 -3.97 10.78
CA ILE A 263 15.14 -4.95 9.84
C ILE A 263 15.11 -6.35 10.47
N ASN A 264 16.17 -6.75 11.17
CA ASN A 264 16.21 -8.02 11.87
C ASN A 264 15.14 -8.11 12.98
N TYR A 265 14.94 -7.04 13.74
CA TYR A 265 13.91 -6.95 14.76
C TYR A 265 12.50 -7.06 14.18
N LEU A 266 12.21 -6.39 13.06
CA LEU A 266 10.91 -6.48 12.38
C LEU A 266 10.62 -7.90 11.84
N MET A 267 11.62 -8.73 11.61
CA MET A 267 11.46 -10.13 11.22
C MET A 267 11.23 -11.09 12.41
N GLU A 268 11.19 -10.59 13.64
CA GLU A 268 10.81 -11.41 14.79
C GLU A 268 9.32 -11.77 14.69
N PRO A 269 8.93 -13.05 14.88
CA PRO A 269 7.55 -13.49 14.66
C PRO A 269 6.52 -12.70 15.47
N GLU A 270 6.81 -12.42 16.74
CA GLU A 270 5.89 -11.67 17.61
C GLU A 270 5.75 -10.21 17.18
N VAL A 271 6.83 -9.60 16.68
CA VAL A 271 6.86 -8.19 16.26
C VAL A 271 6.04 -8.02 14.98
N ILE A 272 6.29 -8.84 13.96
CA ILE A 272 5.53 -8.75 12.70
C ILE A 272 4.07 -9.17 12.89
N ALA A 273 3.79 -10.12 13.79
CA ALA A 273 2.43 -10.51 14.12
C ALA A 273 1.65 -9.38 14.81
N ALA A 274 2.28 -8.64 15.73
CA ALA A 274 1.65 -7.49 16.39
C ALA A 274 1.27 -6.40 15.38
N MET A 275 2.15 -6.10 14.42
CA MET A 275 1.84 -5.18 13.32
C MET A 275 0.71 -5.72 12.45
N THR A 276 0.75 -7.01 12.11
CA THR A 276 -0.31 -7.64 11.30
C THR A 276 -1.67 -7.50 11.96
N ASN A 277 -1.78 -7.76 13.27
CA ASN A 277 -3.03 -7.62 14.03
C ASN A 277 -3.55 -6.17 14.11
N TYR A 278 -2.68 -5.18 13.95
CA TYR A 278 -3.07 -3.77 13.90
C TYR A 278 -3.61 -3.38 12.52
N VAL A 279 -3.02 -3.91 11.44
CA VAL A 279 -3.32 -3.50 10.06
C VAL A 279 -4.38 -4.37 9.37
N PHE A 280 -4.47 -5.67 9.68
CA PHE A 280 -5.26 -6.67 8.93
C PHE A 280 -6.24 -7.45 9.82
#